data_AF-A0A2D8ZZT9-F1
#
_entry.id   AF-A0A2D8ZZT9-F1
#
_cell.length_a   1.000
_cell.length_b   1.000
_cell.length_c   1.000
_cell.angle_alpha   90.00
_cell.angle_beta   90.00
_cell.angle_gamma   90.00
#
_symmetry.space_group_name_H-M   'P 1'
#
loop_
_entity.id
_entity.type
_entity.pdbx_description
1 polymer ?
#
loop_
_entity_poly.entity_id
_entity_poly.type
_entity_poly.pdbx_seq_one_letter_code
_entity_poly.pdbx_strand_id
1 'polypeptide(L)' 'VFCTGPGGVWVCRANGEFLGRIILPELPANLGWGEDGSVLFVTARTSIYSLQTKTAGALPS' A
#
# COMPACT_ATOMS: atom_id res chain seq x y z
N VAL A 1 -9.04 -2.22 1.23
CA VAL A 1 -7.93 -2.89 1.95
C VAL A 1 -6.69 -2.84 1.07
N PHE A 2 -5.58 -2.42 1.65
CA PHE A 2 -4.26 -2.47 1.02
C PHE A 2 -3.42 -3.45 1.83
N CYS A 3 -2.79 -4.43 1.17
CA CYS A 3 -1.93 -5.40 1.83
C CYS A 3 -0.77 -5.81 0.93
N THR A 4 0.34 -6.24 1.52
CA THR A 4 1.43 -6.86 0.75
C THR A 4 1.01 -8.28 0.35
N GLY A 5 1.38 -8.69 -0.86
CA GLY A 5 1.11 -10.03 -1.38
C GLY A 5 2.07 -10.39 -2.50
N PRO A 6 1.94 -11.60 -3.08
CA PRO A 6 2.78 -12.02 -4.19
C PRO A 6 2.81 -10.98 -5.33
N GLY A 7 4.02 -10.53 -5.65
CA GLY A 7 4.30 -9.59 -6.74
C GLY A 7 3.92 -8.12 -6.50
N GLY A 8 3.54 -7.70 -5.28
CA GLY A 8 3.30 -6.27 -5.00
C GLY A 8 2.29 -5.99 -3.89
N VAL A 9 1.75 -4.77 -3.89
CA VAL A 9 0.66 -4.38 -2.97
C VAL A 9 -0.68 -4.69 -3.63
N TRP A 10 -1.48 -5.52 -2.99
CA TRP A 10 -2.83 -5.85 -3.44
C TRP A 10 -3.82 -4.81 -2.93
N VAL A 11 -4.76 -4.44 -3.79
CA VAL A 11 -5.86 -3.53 -3.47
C VAL A 11 -7.16 -4.32 -3.60
N CYS A 12 -7.90 -4.41 -2.50
CA CYS A 12 -9.16 -5.14 -2.43
C CYS A 12 -10.27 -4.25 -1.87
N ARG A 13 -11.52 -4.49 -2.29
CA ARG A 13 -12.70 -3.94 -1.60
C ARG A 13 -12.81 -4.53 -0.19
N ALA A 14 -13.59 -3.87 0.66
CA ALA A 14 -13.82 -4.33 2.04
C ALA A 14 -14.51 -5.72 2.11
N ASN A 15 -15.29 -6.07 1.08
CA ASN A 15 -15.91 -7.40 0.93
C ASN A 15 -14.94 -8.49 0.43
N GLY A 16 -13.66 -8.19 0.26
CA GLY A 16 -12.63 -9.14 -0.21
C GLY A 16 -12.45 -9.21 -1.72
N GLU A 17 -13.24 -8.51 -2.53
CA GLU A 17 -13.07 -8.50 -3.99
C GLU A 17 -11.73 -7.86 -4.39
N PHE A 18 -10.94 -8.56 -5.19
CA PHE A 18 -9.64 -8.09 -5.68
C PHE A 18 -9.83 -7.07 -6.82
N LEU A 19 -9.29 -5.87 -6.64
CA LEU A 19 -9.36 -4.79 -7.63
C LEU A 19 -8.13 -4.74 -8.53
N GLY A 20 -6.97 -5.11 -7.99
CA GLY A 20 -5.71 -5.05 -8.70
C GLY A 20 -4.51 -5.00 -7.78
N ARG A 21 -3.34 -4.80 -8.41
CA ARG A 21 -2.04 -4.80 -7.74
C ARG A 21 -1.19 -3.61 -8.18
N ILE A 22 -0.57 -2.95 -7.21
CA ILE A 22 0.49 -1.96 -7.44
C ILE A 22 1.82 -2.72 -7.51
N ILE A 23 2.48 -2.63 -8.66
CA ILE A 23 3.77 -3.26 -8.91
C ILE A 23 4.87 -2.27 -8.54
N LEU A 24 5.82 -2.72 -7.73
CA LEU A 24 6.99 -1.96 -7.30
C LEU A 24 8.26 -2.60 -7.86
N PRO A 25 9.37 -1.84 -7.99
CA PRO A 25 10.65 -2.39 -8.45
C PRO A 25 11.20 -3.50 -7.54
N GLU A 26 10.91 -3.43 -6.24
CA GLU A 26 11.27 -4.43 -5.23
C GLU A 26 10.03 -5.00 -4.56
N LEU A 27 10.12 -6.26 -4.10
CA LEU A 27 9.03 -6.92 -3.39
C LEU A 27 8.76 -6.21 -2.04
N PRO A 28 7.51 -5.75 -1.79
CA PRO A 28 7.19 -5.06 -0.55
C PRO A 28 7.07 -6.04 0.63
N ALA A 29 7.51 -5.59 1.81
CA ALA A 29 7.40 -6.32 3.06
C ALA A 29 6.25 -5.78 3.93
N ASN A 30 6.10 -4.45 4.01
CA ASN A 30 5.03 -3.81 4.78
C ASN A 30 4.59 -2.49 4.12
N LEU A 31 3.47 -1.94 4.57
CA LEU A 31 2.93 -0.66 4.11
C LEU A 31 2.19 0.05 5.23
N GLY A 32 2.10 1.38 5.14
CA GLY A 32 1.39 2.22 6.10
C GLY A 32 1.00 3.57 5.51
N TRP A 33 -0.04 4.18 6.08
CA TRP A 33 -0.49 5.51 5.69
C TRP A 33 0.28 6.58 6.46
N GLY A 34 0.57 7.69 5.79
CA GLY A 34 1.17 8.87 6.40
C GLY A 34 0.61 10.16 5.83
N GLU A 35 1.24 11.27 6.22
CA GLU A 35 0.73 12.62 5.98
C GLU A 35 -0.67 12.80 6.58
N ASP A 36 -1.62 13.34 5.83
CA ASP A 36 -3.04 13.42 6.19
C ASP A 36 -3.83 12.15 5.83
N GLY A 37 -3.11 11.03 5.65
CA GLY A 37 -3.65 9.75 5.21
C GLY A 37 -3.67 9.61 3.69
N SER A 38 -3.24 10.63 2.92
CA SER A 38 -3.26 10.60 1.45
C SER A 38 -2.07 9.87 0.81
N VAL A 39 -1.00 9.62 1.57
CA VAL A 39 0.20 8.94 1.08
C VAL A 39 0.33 7.54 1.67
N LEU A 40 0.57 6.57 0.79
CA LEU A 40 0.93 5.20 1.17
C LEU A 40 2.44 5.02 1.09
N PHE A 41 3.06 4.79 2.24
CA PHE A 41 4.47 4.39 2.34
C PHE A 41 4.57 2.87 2.25
N VAL A 42 5.56 2.39 1.50
CA VAL A 42 5.79 0.96 1.30
C VAL A 42 7.26 0.63 1.56
N THR A 43 7.53 -0.26 2.50
CA THR A 43 8.88 -0.78 2.73
C THR A 43 9.12 -1.97 1.81
N ALA A 44 10.25 -1.98 1.12
CA ALA A 44 10.55 -3.01 0.14
C ALA A 44 12.07 -3.25 0.10
N ARG A 45 12.51 -4.31 0.78
CA ARG A 45 13.90 -4.77 0.84
C ARG A 45 14.87 -3.63 1.17
N THR A 46 15.50 -3.01 0.17
CA THR A 46 16.53 -1.97 0.34
C THR A 46 15.99 -0.55 0.23
N SER A 47 14.71 -0.39 -0.10
CA SER A 47 14.08 0.89 -0.40
C SER A 47 12.81 1.13 0.41
N ILE A 48 12.44 2.42 0.53
CA ILE A 48 11.11 2.86 0.93
C ILE A 48 10.53 3.64 -0.25
N TYR A 49 9.32 3.28 -0.68
CA TYR A 49 8.56 3.97 -1.72
C TYR A 49 7.44 4.79 -1.09
N SER A 50 7.10 5.92 -1.71
CA SER A 50 5.93 6.74 -1.37
C SER A 50 5.00 6.87 -2.58
N LEU A 51 3.71 6.74 -2.33
CA LEU A 51 2.67 6.78 -3.36
C LEU A 51 1.56 7.74 -2.93
N GLN A 52 1.36 8.81 -3.70
CA GLN A 52 0.15 9.63 -3.55
C GLN A 52 -1.06 8.81 -3.99
N THR A 53 -2.07 8.71 -3.14
CA THR A 53 -3.28 7.94 -3.42
C THR A 53 -4.50 8.85 -3.59
N LYS A 54 -5.53 8.32 -4.26
CA LYS A 54 -6.82 9.02 -4.43
C LYS A 54 -7.77 8.83 -3.24
N THR A 55 -7.38 8.03 -2.25
CA THR A 55 -8.20 7.64 -1.10
C THR A 55 -7.41 7.87 0.17
N ALA A 56 -8.01 8.43 1.21
CA ALA A 56 -7.32 8.51 2.50
C ALA A 56 -7.38 7.18 3.26
N GLY A 57 -6.28 6.81 3.91
CA GLY A 57 -6.22 5.70 4.83
C GLY A 57 -6.28 6.10 6.30
N ALA A 58 -6.26 5.10 7.17
CA ALA A 58 -6.27 5.32 8.61
C ALA A 58 -4.87 5.68 9.12
N LEU A 59 -4.78 6.77 9.88
CA LEU A 59 -3.58 7.17 10.60
C LEU A 59 -3.54 6.51 11.99
N PRO A 60 -2.34 6.29 12.56
CA PRO A 60 -2.22 5.87 13.96
C PRO A 60 -2.87 6.90 14.90
N SER A 61 -3.59 6.42 15.90
CA SER A 61 -4.18 7.23 16.98
C SER A 61 -3.15 7.61 18.04
#